data_AF-A0A938V3A9-F1
#
_entry.id   AF-A0A938V3A9-F1
#
_cell.length_a   1.000
_cell.length_b   1.000
_cell.length_c   1.000
_cell.angle_alpha   90.00
_cell.angle_beta   90.00
_cell.angle_gamma   90.00
#
_symmetry.space_group_name_H-M   'P 1'
#
loop_
_entity.id
_entity.type
_entity.pdbx_description
1 polymer ?
#
loop_
_entity_poly.entity_id
_entity_poly.type
_entity_poly.pdbx_seq_one_letter_code
_entity_poly.pdbx_strand_id
1 'polypeptide(L)'
;PLGGTKAIALNGGIAVDVAWGEALALPKQGKVVLSTGDDVLDVVFWGPDLGLVAPPGVSLSLEPSGETAKENDLAAHWCLSAQPFGDGMLLASPGLAGQDCDSDQDGFDEGLGDCDDADPKVYPEAAEKCNGFDDDCNGETDDEPLSDMPPWTGVGVCADGGPVCEGLAGWVMSQPAQWEQDEVSCDGLDNDCDGQTDEGLRNACGSCGFAYPDLCDGLDNDCDGATDEDALLPPADFHCSTGKAGLCKDVQMVCAGEWKCIYPVGYEVEETLCDGLDNDCDGQTDEGYELSKPCSAGTGACRAEGVMVCGPDKLSLVCQATADPGLVELCGDNIDNDCDGETDEGYAIGETCAEGIGACRVTGKLFCSPDRLAVVCSVQPLEAGEEVCSNLLDDDCDGETDEQPCGEAVHLLPQTGCSAGMPERSGLTFLLLLSIPVLLLAAGMVRRSRARRTCE
;
A
#
# COMPACT_ATOMS: atom_id res chain seq x y z
N PRO A 1 63.74 -30.82 -76.23
CA PRO A 1 64.04 -31.01 -74.78
C PRO A 1 65.48 -31.47 -74.51
N LEU A 2 66.08 -30.98 -73.41
CA LEU A 2 67.40 -31.38 -72.91
C LEU A 2 67.22 -32.33 -71.71
N GLY A 3 68.01 -33.41 -71.61
CA GLY A 3 67.95 -34.34 -70.46
C GLY A 3 69.26 -35.01 -70.10
N GLY A 4 69.36 -35.55 -68.88
CA GLY A 4 70.57 -36.22 -68.41
C GLY A 4 70.89 -37.53 -69.12
N THR A 5 69.89 -38.11 -69.76
CA THR A 5 69.98 -39.38 -70.45
C THR A 5 68.95 -39.43 -71.57
N LYS A 6 69.07 -40.36 -72.53
CA LYS A 6 67.98 -40.66 -73.47
C LYS A 6 66.94 -41.62 -72.88
N ALA A 7 67.20 -42.16 -71.69
CA ALA A 7 66.26 -43.05 -71.00
C ALA A 7 65.03 -42.26 -70.57
N ILE A 8 63.93 -42.47 -71.28
CA ILE A 8 62.64 -41.78 -71.11
C ILE A 8 62.15 -41.86 -69.65
N ALA A 9 62.27 -43.02 -69.01
CA ALA A 9 61.86 -43.21 -67.62
C ALA A 9 62.65 -42.36 -66.60
N LEU A 10 63.86 -41.91 -66.95
CA LEU A 10 64.71 -41.08 -66.08
C LEU A 10 64.57 -39.58 -66.36
N ASN A 11 63.83 -39.21 -67.41
CA ASN A 11 63.51 -37.82 -67.75
C ASN A 11 62.01 -37.52 -67.55
N GLY A 12 61.37 -38.16 -66.56
CA GLY A 12 59.95 -37.95 -66.29
C GLY A 12 59.03 -38.36 -67.45
N GLY A 13 59.38 -39.40 -68.21
CA GLY A 13 58.54 -39.88 -69.31
C GLY A 13 58.72 -39.14 -70.65
N ILE A 14 59.60 -38.15 -70.72
CA ILE A 14 59.84 -37.35 -71.93
C ILE A 14 61.03 -37.88 -72.73
N ALA A 15 60.81 -38.04 -74.05
CA ALA A 15 61.90 -38.23 -74.99
C ALA A 15 62.64 -36.90 -75.19
N VAL A 16 63.94 -36.91 -74.91
CA VAL A 16 64.78 -35.71 -75.06
C VAL A 16 65.51 -35.72 -76.40
N ASP A 17 65.55 -34.56 -77.05
CA ASP A 17 66.24 -34.39 -78.33
C ASP A 17 67.76 -34.47 -78.14
N VAL A 18 68.23 -33.94 -77.02
CA VAL A 18 69.65 -33.85 -76.68
C VAL A 18 69.83 -34.35 -75.25
N ALA A 19 70.64 -35.41 -75.12
CA ALA A 19 71.02 -35.95 -73.82
C ALA A 19 72.48 -35.61 -73.51
N TRP A 20 72.76 -35.04 -72.34
CA TRP A 20 74.13 -34.67 -71.95
C TRP A 20 74.93 -35.83 -71.35
N GLY A 21 74.28 -36.97 -71.09
CA GLY A 21 74.91 -38.31 -70.99
C GLY A 21 75.69 -38.62 -69.73
N GLU A 22 76.03 -37.62 -68.92
CA GLU A 22 76.74 -37.77 -67.64
C GLU A 22 75.98 -37.08 -66.51
N ALA A 23 76.16 -37.55 -65.27
CA ALA A 23 75.60 -36.88 -64.10
C ALA A 23 76.31 -35.53 -63.92
N LEU A 24 75.57 -34.44 -64.16
CA LEU A 24 76.05 -33.10 -63.86
C LEU A 24 75.98 -32.89 -62.34
N ALA A 25 77.14 -32.90 -61.69
CA ALA A 25 77.25 -32.46 -60.31
C ALA A 25 77.16 -30.93 -60.27
N LEU A 26 75.94 -30.42 -60.13
CA LEU A 26 75.72 -28.98 -60.05
C LEU A 26 76.16 -28.46 -58.66
N PRO A 27 76.97 -27.39 -58.59
CA PRO A 27 77.21 -26.68 -57.33
C PRO A 27 75.90 -26.15 -56.74
N LYS A 28 75.91 -25.80 -55.44
CA LYS A 28 74.72 -25.25 -54.74
C LYS A 28 74.14 -23.99 -55.39
N GLN A 29 74.94 -23.30 -56.22
CA GLN A 29 74.52 -22.17 -57.03
C GLN A 29 75.35 -22.10 -58.32
N GLY A 30 74.79 -21.58 -59.41
CA GLY A 30 75.46 -21.45 -60.69
C GLY A 30 74.55 -20.86 -61.77
N LYS A 31 74.95 -20.99 -63.04
CA LYS A 31 74.13 -20.62 -64.19
C LYS A 31 74.30 -21.61 -65.34
N VAL A 32 73.20 -21.95 -65.99
CA VAL A 32 73.17 -22.72 -67.25
C VAL A 32 73.00 -21.71 -68.36
N VAL A 33 73.89 -21.74 -69.34
CA VAL A 33 73.80 -20.87 -70.51
C VAL A 33 73.39 -21.73 -71.69
N LEU A 34 72.26 -21.39 -72.31
CA LEU A 34 71.85 -21.94 -73.59
C LEU A 34 72.36 -21.00 -74.68
N SER A 35 73.25 -21.50 -75.56
CA SER A 35 73.81 -20.71 -76.65
C SER A 35 73.87 -21.51 -77.95
N THR A 36 73.84 -20.81 -79.08
CA THR A 36 74.09 -21.37 -80.42
C THR A 36 75.30 -20.67 -81.02
N GLY A 37 76.46 -21.31 -80.97
CA GLY A 37 77.72 -20.67 -81.34
C GLY A 37 78.11 -19.61 -80.30
N ASP A 38 78.30 -18.37 -80.76
CA ASP A 38 78.65 -17.22 -79.91
C ASP A 38 77.41 -16.47 -79.37
N ASP A 39 76.20 -16.80 -79.85
CA ASP A 39 74.96 -16.14 -79.45
C ASP A 39 74.35 -16.82 -78.23
N VAL A 40 74.14 -16.07 -77.15
CA VAL A 40 73.44 -16.53 -75.94
C VAL A 40 71.94 -16.39 -76.18
N LEU A 41 71.23 -17.53 -76.14
CA LEU A 41 69.78 -17.59 -76.28
C LEU A 41 69.09 -17.38 -74.93
N ASP A 42 69.62 -17.98 -73.87
CA ASP A 42 69.04 -17.92 -72.53
C ASP A 42 70.09 -18.19 -71.44
N VAL A 43 69.89 -17.64 -70.24
CA VAL A 43 70.75 -17.83 -69.07
C VAL A 43 69.91 -18.08 -67.82
N VAL A 44 69.78 -19.34 -67.45
CA VAL A 44 69.07 -19.73 -66.23
C VAL A 44 70.05 -19.72 -65.06
N PHE A 45 69.80 -18.90 -64.05
CA PHE A 45 70.52 -18.94 -62.79
C PHE A 45 69.88 -19.97 -61.85
N TRP A 46 70.66 -20.62 -60.99
CA TRP A 46 70.13 -21.44 -59.89
C TRP A 46 70.93 -21.17 -58.61
N GLY A 47 70.28 -21.24 -57.45
CA GLY A 47 70.95 -21.03 -56.16
C GLY A 47 69.99 -20.61 -55.05
N PRO A 48 70.44 -20.60 -53.78
CA PRO A 48 69.63 -20.23 -52.64
C PRO A 48 69.17 -18.76 -52.68
N ASP A 49 69.91 -17.90 -53.38
CA ASP A 49 69.63 -16.46 -53.50
C ASP A 49 68.45 -16.15 -54.42
N LEU A 50 67.93 -17.13 -55.17
CA LEU A 50 66.72 -16.93 -55.99
C LEU A 50 65.46 -16.88 -55.13
N GLY A 51 65.48 -17.41 -53.90
CA GLY A 51 64.30 -17.47 -53.04
C GLY A 51 63.36 -18.66 -53.31
N LEU A 52 63.66 -19.48 -54.33
CA LEU A 52 62.96 -20.75 -54.56
C LEU A 52 63.48 -21.85 -53.63
N VAL A 53 62.66 -22.23 -52.65
CA VAL A 53 62.93 -23.36 -51.76
C VAL A 53 61.90 -24.45 -52.02
N ALA A 54 62.20 -25.37 -52.93
CA ALA A 54 61.38 -26.57 -53.14
C ALA A 54 61.78 -27.68 -52.14
N PRO A 55 60.84 -28.25 -51.37
CA PRO A 55 61.10 -29.42 -50.55
C PRO A 55 61.60 -30.61 -51.40
N PRO A 56 62.43 -31.51 -50.85
CA PRO A 56 62.87 -32.70 -51.58
C PRO A 56 61.68 -33.53 -52.07
N GLY A 57 61.61 -33.82 -53.37
CA GLY A 57 60.54 -34.62 -53.96
C GLY A 57 59.31 -33.82 -54.41
N VAL A 58 59.42 -32.51 -54.59
CA VAL A 58 58.35 -31.67 -55.16
C VAL A 58 58.81 -31.06 -56.48
N SER A 59 57.95 -31.02 -57.50
CA SER A 59 58.18 -30.27 -58.74
C SER A 59 57.74 -28.82 -58.59
N LEU A 60 58.35 -27.92 -59.36
CA LEU A 60 57.89 -26.54 -59.49
C LEU A 60 57.14 -26.39 -60.82
N SER A 61 56.01 -25.70 -60.81
CA SER A 61 55.29 -25.24 -62.00
C SER A 61 55.57 -23.76 -62.20
N LEU A 62 55.63 -23.34 -63.47
CA LEU A 62 55.72 -21.92 -63.83
C LEU A 62 54.30 -21.41 -64.05
N GLU A 63 53.96 -20.29 -63.43
CA GLU A 63 52.70 -19.59 -63.62
C GLU A 63 52.56 -19.13 -65.09
N PRO A 64 51.38 -19.24 -65.73
CA PRO A 64 51.17 -18.80 -67.11
C PRO A 64 51.54 -17.34 -67.38
N SER A 65 51.46 -16.47 -66.37
CA SER A 65 51.86 -15.06 -66.48
C SER A 65 53.38 -14.86 -66.58
N GLY A 66 54.18 -15.88 -66.22
CA GLY A 66 55.63 -15.83 -66.10
C GLY A 66 56.42 -16.37 -67.29
N GLU A 67 55.81 -16.59 -68.46
CA GLU A 67 56.44 -17.30 -69.59
C GLU A 67 57.57 -16.54 -70.32
N THR A 68 57.81 -15.25 -70.03
CA THR A 68 58.89 -14.52 -70.69
C THR A 68 60.26 -14.91 -70.14
N ALA A 69 61.32 -14.77 -70.96
CA ALA A 69 62.70 -15.06 -70.59
C ALA A 69 63.26 -14.22 -69.42
N LYS A 70 62.49 -13.27 -68.90
CA LYS A 70 62.86 -12.48 -67.72
C LYS A 70 62.01 -12.86 -66.51
N GLU A 71 60.74 -13.21 -66.73
CA GLU A 71 59.81 -13.58 -65.67
C GLU A 71 60.02 -15.02 -65.22
N ASN A 72 60.32 -15.94 -66.15
CA ASN A 72 60.66 -17.33 -65.83
C ASN A 72 61.99 -17.49 -65.06
N ASP A 73 62.77 -16.42 -64.90
CA ASP A 73 63.97 -16.36 -64.07
C ASP A 73 63.68 -15.88 -62.63
N LEU A 74 62.46 -15.37 -62.36
CA LEU A 74 62.07 -14.85 -61.06
C LEU A 74 61.31 -15.92 -60.28
N ALA A 75 61.76 -16.16 -59.05
CA ALA A 75 61.12 -17.09 -58.13
C ALA A 75 59.63 -16.83 -57.88
N ALA A 76 59.19 -15.58 -58.00
CA ALA A 76 57.80 -15.20 -57.78
C ALA A 76 56.83 -15.89 -58.75
N HIS A 77 57.29 -16.29 -59.94
CA HIS A 77 56.45 -16.95 -60.95
C HIS A 77 56.53 -18.48 -60.91
N TRP A 78 57.18 -19.06 -59.89
CA TRP A 78 57.29 -20.51 -59.74
C TRP A 78 56.66 -20.95 -58.42
N CYS A 79 55.65 -21.80 -58.51
CA CYS A 79 54.97 -22.38 -57.37
C CYS A 79 55.34 -23.87 -57.18
N LEU A 80 55.14 -24.39 -55.97
CA LEU A 80 55.17 -25.83 -55.77
C LEU A 80 54.00 -26.46 -56.53
N SER A 81 54.29 -27.47 -57.33
CA SER A 81 53.23 -28.26 -57.95
C SER A 81 52.35 -28.89 -56.86
N ALA A 82 51.03 -28.86 -57.07
CA ALA A 82 50.05 -29.48 -56.18
C ALA A 82 50.28 -30.99 -55.98
N GLN A 83 51.03 -31.65 -56.88
CA GLN A 83 51.33 -33.08 -56.81
C GLN A 83 52.81 -33.38 -56.49
N PRO A 84 53.11 -34.42 -55.68
CA PRO A 84 54.48 -34.82 -55.38
C PRO A 84 55.19 -35.42 -56.59
N PHE A 85 56.49 -35.15 -56.71
CA PHE A 85 57.32 -35.66 -57.79
C PHE A 85 57.39 -37.20 -57.78
N GLY A 86 56.89 -37.86 -58.83
CA GLY A 86 57.08 -39.29 -59.06
C GLY A 86 55.95 -40.23 -58.60
N ASP A 87 54.74 -39.70 -58.37
CA ASP A 87 53.52 -40.47 -58.07
C ASP A 87 52.98 -41.31 -59.26
N GLY A 88 53.53 -41.11 -60.46
CA GLY A 88 53.12 -41.81 -61.68
C GLY A 88 51.95 -41.15 -62.41
N MET A 89 51.45 -40.01 -61.93
CA MET A 89 50.52 -39.13 -62.62
C MET A 89 51.32 -37.89 -63.09
N LEU A 90 51.66 -37.88 -64.38
CA LEU A 90 52.58 -36.90 -64.98
C LEU A 90 51.96 -35.48 -65.11
N LEU A 91 51.85 -34.72 -64.02
CA LEU A 91 51.28 -33.36 -64.02
C LEU A 91 52.27 -32.23 -63.66
N ALA A 92 53.56 -32.41 -63.98
CA ALA A 92 54.52 -31.30 -64.06
C ALA A 92 55.72 -31.68 -64.94
N SER A 93 55.47 -32.03 -66.20
CA SER A 93 56.51 -32.35 -67.18
C SER A 93 56.30 -31.54 -68.47
N PRO A 94 57.35 -30.95 -69.09
CA PRO A 94 57.20 -30.11 -70.27
C PRO A 94 56.55 -30.89 -71.43
N GLY A 95 55.31 -30.53 -71.77
CA GLY A 95 54.53 -31.16 -72.84
C GLY A 95 53.10 -31.56 -72.46
N LEU A 96 52.75 -31.48 -71.18
CA LEU A 96 51.36 -31.39 -70.69
C LEU A 96 51.24 -30.09 -69.89
N ALA A 97 50.14 -29.37 -70.03
CA ALA A 97 49.86 -28.25 -69.13
C ALA A 97 49.88 -28.80 -67.69
N GLY A 98 50.76 -28.26 -66.85
CA GLY A 98 50.65 -28.49 -65.41
C GLY A 98 49.33 -27.88 -64.94
N GLN A 99 48.86 -28.30 -63.76
CA GLN A 99 47.95 -27.43 -63.02
C GLN A 99 48.66 -26.10 -62.80
N ASP A 100 47.91 -25.02 -62.96
CA ASP A 100 48.41 -23.67 -62.78
C ASP A 100 48.75 -23.44 -61.30
N CYS A 101 49.29 -22.27 -60.98
CA CYS A 101 49.82 -22.01 -59.66
C CYS A 101 48.72 -21.47 -58.74
N ASP A 102 48.14 -22.30 -57.87
CA ASP A 102 47.25 -21.85 -56.77
C ASP A 102 47.98 -20.82 -55.87
N SER A 103 47.81 -19.54 -56.19
CA SER A 103 48.65 -18.44 -55.69
C SER A 103 48.18 -17.98 -54.31
N ASP A 104 46.88 -18.00 -54.06
CA ASP A 104 46.28 -17.64 -52.79
C ASP A 104 46.06 -18.82 -51.82
N GLN A 105 46.28 -20.05 -52.28
CA GLN A 105 46.30 -21.30 -51.53
C GLN A 105 44.93 -21.72 -50.99
N ASP A 106 43.85 -21.47 -51.73
CA ASP A 106 42.52 -21.97 -51.41
C ASP A 106 42.22 -23.38 -51.96
N GLY A 107 43.09 -23.88 -52.84
CA GLY A 107 43.00 -25.20 -53.45
C GLY A 107 42.44 -25.20 -54.88
N PHE A 108 42.10 -24.04 -55.41
CA PHE A 108 41.71 -23.82 -56.80
C PHE A 108 42.80 -22.98 -57.51
N ASP A 109 42.90 -23.18 -58.82
CA ASP A 109 43.80 -22.43 -59.70
C ASP A 109 43.01 -22.09 -60.97
N GLU A 110 43.57 -21.30 -61.89
CA GLU A 110 42.83 -20.90 -63.09
C GLU A 110 42.45 -22.11 -63.98
N GLY A 111 43.23 -23.18 -63.90
CA GLY A 111 42.96 -24.46 -64.56
C GLY A 111 41.83 -25.27 -63.92
N LEU A 112 41.56 -25.06 -62.63
CA LEU A 112 40.44 -25.63 -61.88
C LEU A 112 39.18 -24.75 -61.91
N GLY A 113 39.25 -23.57 -62.53
CA GLY A 113 38.11 -22.68 -62.72
C GLY A 113 38.08 -21.50 -61.75
N ASP A 114 39.18 -21.23 -61.04
CA ASP A 114 39.33 -19.99 -60.29
C ASP A 114 39.42 -18.80 -61.25
N CYS A 115 38.63 -17.77 -60.96
CA CYS A 115 38.52 -16.55 -61.72
C CYS A 115 39.31 -15.38 -61.10
N ASP A 116 39.81 -15.49 -59.86
CA ASP A 116 40.74 -14.56 -59.22
C ASP A 116 41.70 -15.29 -58.25
N ASP A 117 42.74 -15.93 -58.82
CA ASP A 117 43.84 -16.69 -58.16
C ASP A 117 44.75 -15.86 -57.20
N ALA A 118 44.29 -14.66 -56.83
CA ALA A 118 44.91 -13.79 -55.83
C ALA A 118 44.01 -13.53 -54.61
N ASP A 119 42.75 -13.95 -54.60
CA ASP A 119 41.82 -13.84 -53.47
C ASP A 119 41.23 -15.20 -53.07
N PRO A 120 41.62 -15.78 -51.92
CA PRO A 120 41.23 -17.15 -51.51
C PRO A 120 39.76 -17.26 -51.07
N LYS A 121 38.95 -16.27 -51.43
CA LYS A 121 37.50 -16.21 -51.24
C LYS A 121 36.74 -16.26 -52.57
N VAL A 122 37.46 -16.21 -53.68
CA VAL A 122 36.93 -16.27 -55.03
C VAL A 122 37.37 -17.60 -55.61
N TYR A 123 36.46 -18.56 -55.71
CA TYR A 123 36.75 -19.91 -56.21
C TYR A 123 35.47 -20.65 -56.56
N PRO A 124 35.53 -21.72 -57.37
CA PRO A 124 34.37 -22.56 -57.67
C PRO A 124 33.58 -23.01 -56.43
N GLU A 125 32.28 -22.71 -56.39
CA GLU A 125 31.37 -22.99 -55.25
C GLU A 125 31.61 -22.13 -53.99
N ALA A 126 32.37 -21.02 -54.09
CA ALA A 126 32.44 -20.05 -53.01
C ALA A 126 31.07 -19.44 -52.68
N ALA A 127 30.96 -18.83 -51.51
CA ALA A 127 29.73 -18.15 -51.12
C ALA A 127 29.70 -16.74 -51.69
N GLU A 128 28.75 -16.49 -52.58
CA GLU A 128 28.49 -15.18 -53.18
C GLU A 128 28.24 -14.10 -52.12
N LYS A 129 28.74 -12.89 -52.41
CA LYS A 129 28.50 -11.67 -51.64
C LYS A 129 27.98 -10.60 -52.56
N CYS A 130 27.24 -9.65 -52.01
CA CYS A 130 26.85 -8.47 -52.76
C CYS A 130 28.02 -7.48 -52.90
N ASN A 131 28.94 -7.76 -53.82
CA ASN A 131 30.16 -6.98 -54.02
C ASN A 131 30.42 -6.64 -55.50
N GLY A 132 29.60 -7.12 -56.44
CA GLY A 132 29.75 -6.91 -57.87
C GLY A 132 30.81 -7.78 -58.52
N PHE A 133 31.27 -8.83 -57.85
CA PHE A 133 32.19 -9.84 -58.35
C PHE A 133 31.49 -11.20 -58.38
N ASP A 134 31.97 -12.06 -59.27
CA ASP A 134 31.59 -13.48 -59.37
C ASP A 134 32.51 -14.20 -58.38
N ASP A 135 32.08 -14.36 -57.13
CA ASP A 135 32.92 -14.96 -56.07
C ASP A 135 33.01 -16.48 -56.28
N ASP A 136 31.98 -17.13 -56.83
CA ASP A 136 31.89 -18.58 -57.02
C ASP A 136 32.34 -19.07 -58.42
N CYS A 137 32.77 -18.14 -59.25
CA CYS A 137 33.28 -18.33 -60.62
C CYS A 137 32.31 -19.10 -61.55
N ASN A 138 30.99 -18.97 -61.33
CA ASN A 138 29.97 -19.65 -62.13
C ASN A 138 29.59 -18.90 -63.42
N GLY A 139 30.05 -17.64 -63.58
CA GLY A 139 29.79 -16.77 -64.72
C GLY A 139 28.57 -15.85 -64.56
N GLU A 140 27.88 -15.91 -63.43
CA GLU A 140 26.90 -14.94 -62.96
C GLU A 140 27.57 -14.05 -61.89
N THR A 141 26.95 -12.92 -61.55
CA THR A 141 27.55 -11.96 -60.60
C THR A 141 26.47 -11.62 -59.58
N ASP A 142 26.82 -11.70 -58.30
CA ASP A 142 25.90 -11.51 -57.17
C ASP A 142 24.64 -12.39 -57.29
N ASP A 143 24.80 -13.70 -57.55
CA ASP A 143 23.67 -14.64 -57.63
C ASP A 143 23.29 -15.25 -56.27
N GLU A 144 22.04 -15.71 -56.16
CA GLU A 144 21.44 -16.10 -54.88
C GLU A 144 21.62 -17.60 -54.58
N PRO A 145 21.96 -17.99 -53.33
CA PRO A 145 21.86 -17.18 -52.11
C PRO A 145 23.13 -16.38 -51.73
N LEU A 146 22.96 -15.09 -51.46
CA LEU A 146 24.03 -14.21 -50.97
C LEU A 146 24.30 -14.43 -49.47
N SER A 147 25.57 -14.70 -49.13
CA SER A 147 25.99 -15.06 -47.77
C SER A 147 26.12 -13.89 -46.80
N ASP A 148 26.22 -12.67 -47.32
CA ASP A 148 26.39 -11.43 -46.58
C ASP A 148 25.10 -10.60 -46.47
N MET A 149 23.95 -11.22 -46.77
CA MET A 149 22.65 -10.55 -46.71
C MET A 149 22.38 -9.96 -45.31
N PRO A 150 22.05 -8.65 -45.21
CA PRO A 150 21.68 -8.03 -43.94
C PRO A 150 20.49 -8.72 -43.28
N PRO A 151 20.39 -8.70 -41.93
CA PRO A 151 19.22 -9.21 -41.23
C PRO A 151 17.95 -8.51 -41.75
N TRP A 152 17.01 -9.29 -42.29
CA TRP A 152 15.73 -8.79 -42.75
C TRP A 152 14.68 -9.89 -42.62
N THR A 153 13.72 -9.70 -41.72
CA THR A 153 12.74 -10.75 -41.39
C THR A 153 11.47 -10.69 -42.23
N GLY A 154 11.27 -9.61 -42.99
CA GLY A 154 10.04 -9.39 -43.78
C GLY A 154 8.78 -9.30 -42.92
N VAL A 155 8.92 -9.04 -41.62
CA VAL A 155 7.84 -8.88 -40.65
C VAL A 155 7.56 -7.37 -40.44
N GLY A 156 6.33 -7.01 -40.05
CA GLY A 156 6.00 -5.62 -39.74
C GLY A 156 6.10 -4.70 -40.96
N VAL A 157 6.76 -3.55 -40.80
CA VAL A 157 6.96 -2.57 -41.90
C VAL A 157 7.91 -3.11 -42.97
N CYS A 158 8.71 -4.12 -42.64
CA CYS A 158 9.71 -4.74 -43.51
C CYS A 158 9.10 -5.69 -44.55
N ALA A 159 7.77 -5.93 -44.49
CA ALA A 159 7.06 -6.77 -45.45
C ALA A 159 7.06 -6.21 -46.88
N ASP A 160 7.04 -4.89 -47.02
CA ASP A 160 7.04 -4.18 -48.30
C ASP A 160 8.40 -3.51 -48.56
N GLY A 161 9.45 -4.32 -48.65
CA GLY A 161 10.81 -3.87 -48.91
C GLY A 161 11.84 -4.97 -48.68
N GLY A 162 13.12 -4.63 -48.85
CA GLY A 162 14.21 -5.54 -48.56
C GLY A 162 15.57 -4.95 -48.89
N PRO A 163 16.64 -5.61 -48.42
CA PRO A 163 17.97 -5.39 -48.95
C PRO A 163 17.96 -5.81 -50.43
N VAL A 164 18.37 -4.91 -51.32
CA VAL A 164 18.52 -5.16 -52.76
C VAL A 164 20.00 -5.11 -53.07
N CYS A 165 20.53 -6.17 -53.69
CA CYS A 165 21.91 -6.14 -54.14
C CYS A 165 22.06 -5.28 -55.41
N GLU A 166 22.92 -4.26 -55.34
CA GLU A 166 23.30 -3.41 -56.49
C GLU A 166 24.79 -3.61 -56.89
N GLY A 167 25.31 -4.82 -56.65
CA GLY A 167 26.68 -5.24 -56.97
C GLY A 167 27.75 -4.39 -56.32
N LEU A 168 28.56 -3.65 -57.09
CA LEU A 168 29.63 -2.79 -56.55
C LEU A 168 29.12 -1.72 -55.58
N ALA A 169 27.83 -1.35 -55.64
CA ALA A 169 27.22 -0.43 -54.68
C ALA A 169 26.85 -1.11 -53.35
N GLY A 170 26.91 -2.44 -53.29
CA GLY A 170 26.54 -3.28 -52.15
C GLY A 170 25.03 -3.35 -51.94
N TRP A 171 24.65 -3.76 -50.74
CA TRP A 171 23.25 -3.82 -50.30
C TRP A 171 22.64 -2.42 -50.18
N VAL A 172 21.63 -2.15 -50.99
CA VAL A 172 20.80 -0.93 -50.92
C VAL A 172 19.47 -1.26 -50.28
N MET A 173 19.12 -0.51 -49.23
CA MET A 173 17.89 -0.73 -48.48
C MET A 173 16.74 0.04 -49.11
N SER A 174 15.68 -0.64 -49.55
CA SER A 174 14.42 0.03 -49.79
C SER A 174 13.75 0.28 -48.44
N GLN A 175 13.94 1.45 -47.84
CA GLN A 175 13.35 1.77 -46.54
C GLN A 175 11.83 1.97 -46.68
N PRO A 176 11.00 1.08 -46.12
CA PRO A 176 9.56 1.26 -46.09
C PRO A 176 9.20 2.47 -45.22
N ALA A 177 7.97 2.95 -45.37
CA ALA A 177 7.47 3.99 -44.47
C ALA A 177 7.48 3.46 -43.03
N GLN A 178 7.91 4.30 -42.08
CA GLN A 178 8.06 3.96 -40.65
C GLN A 178 9.26 3.06 -40.30
N TRP A 179 10.18 2.79 -41.23
CA TRP A 179 11.47 2.18 -40.87
C TRP A 179 12.26 3.06 -39.90
N GLU A 180 12.86 2.42 -38.89
CA GLU A 180 13.70 3.00 -37.86
C GLU A 180 15.04 2.25 -37.81
N GLN A 181 16.11 2.90 -37.36
CA GLN A 181 17.43 2.25 -37.25
C GLN A 181 17.56 1.38 -35.99
N ASP A 182 16.94 1.84 -34.91
CA ASP A 182 16.76 1.14 -33.65
C ASP A 182 15.26 1.34 -33.30
N GLU A 183 14.61 0.37 -32.67
CA GLU A 183 13.23 0.54 -32.24
C GLU A 183 13.09 1.69 -31.25
N VAL A 184 12.34 2.72 -31.65
CA VAL A 184 11.97 3.83 -30.76
C VAL A 184 10.47 4.03 -30.69
N SER A 185 9.71 3.36 -31.56
CA SER A 185 8.26 3.38 -31.63
C SER A 185 7.67 2.09 -31.07
N CYS A 186 6.71 2.23 -30.15
CA CYS A 186 6.00 1.10 -29.56
C CYS A 186 4.61 0.97 -30.20
N ASP A 187 4.56 0.54 -31.47
CA ASP A 187 3.36 0.48 -32.30
C ASP A 187 2.96 -0.94 -32.72
N GLY A 188 3.66 -1.96 -32.20
CA GLY A 188 3.41 -3.37 -32.49
C GLY A 188 3.91 -3.80 -33.86
N LEU A 189 4.75 -3.00 -34.50
CA LEU A 189 5.46 -3.33 -35.72
C LEU A 189 6.96 -3.55 -35.41
N ASP A 190 7.63 -4.26 -36.31
CA ASP A 190 9.08 -4.45 -36.31
C ASP A 190 9.64 -3.38 -37.26
N ASN A 191 10.04 -2.24 -36.71
CA ASN A 191 10.45 -1.05 -37.45
C ASN A 191 11.93 -1.03 -37.80
N ASP A 192 12.76 -1.80 -37.10
CA ASP A 192 14.20 -1.95 -37.38
C ASP A 192 14.57 -3.23 -38.17
N CYS A 193 13.58 -4.10 -38.40
CA CYS A 193 13.67 -5.33 -39.18
C CYS A 193 14.55 -6.42 -38.57
N ASP A 194 14.78 -6.40 -37.26
CA ASP A 194 15.62 -7.38 -36.55
C ASP A 194 14.87 -8.70 -36.23
N GLY A 195 13.55 -8.73 -36.40
CA GLY A 195 12.68 -9.88 -36.13
C GLY A 195 11.98 -9.86 -34.78
N GLN A 196 12.19 -8.82 -33.97
CA GLN A 196 11.52 -8.57 -32.71
C GLN A 196 10.54 -7.40 -32.87
N THR A 197 9.61 -7.26 -31.93
CA THR A 197 8.55 -6.24 -32.04
C THR A 197 8.51 -5.41 -30.77
N ASP A 198 8.76 -4.11 -30.90
CA ASP A 198 8.89 -3.15 -29.80
C ASP A 198 9.91 -3.59 -28.73
N GLU A 199 11.03 -4.19 -29.16
CA GLU A 199 12.07 -4.64 -28.23
C GLU A 199 12.64 -3.45 -27.44
N GLY A 200 12.96 -3.67 -26.16
CA GLY A 200 13.43 -2.59 -25.27
C GLY A 200 12.40 -1.48 -24.92
N LEU A 201 11.24 -1.42 -25.59
CA LEU A 201 10.21 -0.40 -25.40
C LEU A 201 9.01 -0.87 -24.56
N ARG A 202 8.85 -2.19 -24.39
CA ARG A 202 7.82 -2.77 -23.53
C ARG A 202 8.17 -2.61 -22.06
N ASN A 203 7.18 -2.28 -21.23
CA ASN A 203 7.31 -2.30 -19.78
C ASN A 203 7.30 -3.74 -19.22
N ALA A 204 7.39 -3.87 -17.90
CA ALA A 204 7.38 -5.17 -17.22
C ALA A 204 6.11 -6.01 -17.49
N CYS A 205 5.01 -5.37 -17.89
CA CYS A 205 3.76 -6.02 -18.32
C CYS A 205 3.80 -6.55 -19.77
N GLY A 206 4.89 -6.34 -20.51
CA GLY A 206 4.99 -6.64 -21.94
C GLY A 206 4.19 -5.69 -22.84
N SER A 207 3.67 -4.59 -22.29
CA SER A 207 2.87 -3.58 -22.99
C SER A 207 3.66 -2.30 -23.23
N CYS A 208 3.24 -1.52 -24.23
CA CYS A 208 3.83 -0.22 -24.53
C CYS A 208 3.46 0.84 -23.49
N GLY A 209 4.45 1.63 -23.06
CA GLY A 209 4.25 2.79 -22.19
C GLY A 209 4.60 2.57 -20.71
N PHE A 210 4.32 3.56 -19.88
CA PHE A 210 4.56 3.45 -18.44
C PHE A 210 3.58 2.44 -17.82
N ALA A 211 4.11 1.53 -17.01
CA ALA A 211 3.28 0.82 -16.04
C ALA A 211 2.87 1.83 -14.95
N TYR A 212 1.61 1.77 -14.52
CA TYR A 212 1.08 2.72 -13.54
C TYR A 212 1.26 2.13 -12.14
N PRO A 213 1.50 2.95 -11.11
CA PRO A 213 1.48 2.47 -9.73
C PRO A 213 0.21 1.68 -9.43
N ASP A 214 0.33 0.75 -8.49
CA ASP A 214 -0.74 -0.19 -8.23
C ASP A 214 -2.02 0.50 -7.73
N LEU A 215 -3.16 -0.08 -8.10
CA LEU A 215 -4.49 0.31 -7.65
C LEU A 215 -5.07 -0.84 -6.83
N CYS A 216 -6.04 -0.57 -5.97
CA CYS A 216 -6.73 -1.64 -5.25
C CYS A 216 -7.82 -2.29 -6.13
N ASP A 217 -7.42 -2.96 -7.19
CA ASP A 217 -8.31 -3.63 -8.15
C ASP A 217 -7.96 -5.11 -8.37
N GLY A 218 -6.97 -5.63 -7.62
CA GLY A 218 -6.53 -7.01 -7.70
C GLY A 218 -5.76 -7.32 -8.98
N LEU A 219 -5.26 -6.29 -9.66
CA LEU A 219 -4.39 -6.37 -10.81
C LEU A 219 -3.01 -5.81 -10.45
N ASP A 220 -1.98 -6.43 -11.04
CA ASP A 220 -0.59 -5.95 -10.97
C ASP A 220 -0.40 -4.91 -12.09
N ASN A 221 -0.69 -3.65 -11.77
CA ASN A 221 -0.73 -2.54 -12.73
C ASN A 221 0.65 -1.95 -13.00
N ASP A 222 1.59 -2.13 -12.07
CA ASP A 222 2.98 -1.71 -12.21
C ASP A 222 3.91 -2.85 -12.68
N CYS A 223 3.41 -4.08 -12.63
CA CYS A 223 4.04 -5.32 -13.10
C CYS A 223 5.34 -5.67 -12.38
N ASP A 224 5.41 -5.39 -11.08
CA ASP A 224 6.54 -5.78 -10.23
C ASP A 224 6.45 -7.24 -9.74
N GLY A 225 5.31 -7.90 -9.97
CA GLY A 225 5.04 -9.29 -9.61
C GLY A 225 4.35 -9.48 -8.25
N ALA A 226 4.04 -8.40 -7.55
CA ALA A 226 3.10 -8.37 -6.45
C ALA A 226 1.73 -7.84 -6.93
N THR A 227 0.76 -7.75 -6.03
CA THR A 227 -0.57 -7.23 -6.37
C THR A 227 -1.10 -6.45 -5.17
N ASP A 228 -1.53 -5.22 -5.43
CA ASP A 228 -2.08 -4.26 -4.47
C ASP A 228 -1.10 -3.87 -3.32
N GLU A 229 0.22 -3.87 -3.53
CA GLU A 229 1.25 -3.65 -2.48
C GLU A 229 1.75 -2.21 -2.34
N ASP A 230 1.52 -1.38 -3.37
CA ASP A 230 1.92 0.02 -3.34
C ASP A 230 1.29 0.76 -2.14
N ALA A 231 1.76 1.98 -1.86
CA ALA A 231 1.16 2.83 -0.82
C ALA A 231 -0.23 3.34 -1.26
N LEU A 232 -1.19 2.43 -1.33
CA LEU A 232 -2.52 2.64 -1.86
C LEU A 232 -3.26 3.64 -0.98
N LEU A 233 -3.69 4.74 -1.60
CA LEU A 233 -4.65 5.65 -1.01
C LEU A 233 -6.05 5.25 -1.50
N PRO A 234 -7.04 5.18 -0.61
CA PRO A 234 -8.40 4.93 -1.03
C PRO A 234 -8.90 6.04 -1.96
N PRO A 235 -9.73 5.72 -2.97
CA PRO A 235 -10.41 6.69 -3.81
C PRO A 235 -11.08 7.78 -2.97
N ALA A 236 -11.09 9.01 -3.49
CA ALA A 236 -11.60 10.16 -2.75
C ALA A 236 -13.09 10.06 -2.38
N ASP A 237 -13.85 9.19 -3.04
CA ASP A 237 -15.26 8.88 -2.79
C ASP A 237 -15.46 7.65 -1.89
N PHE A 238 -14.44 6.82 -1.69
CA PHE A 238 -14.50 5.68 -0.80
C PHE A 238 -14.29 6.13 0.66
N HIS A 239 -15.35 6.11 1.44
CA HIS A 239 -15.34 6.48 2.85
C HIS A 239 -15.99 5.39 3.69
N CYS A 240 -15.26 4.95 4.72
CA CYS A 240 -15.86 4.22 5.83
C CYS A 240 -16.32 5.21 6.90
N SER A 241 -17.33 4.86 7.69
CA SER A 241 -17.82 5.67 8.83
C SER A 241 -16.84 5.67 10.02
N THR A 242 -15.58 6.07 9.78
CA THR A 242 -14.51 6.07 10.78
C THR A 242 -14.57 7.30 11.68
N GLY A 243 -14.06 7.18 12.91
CA GLY A 243 -13.81 8.33 13.79
C GLY A 243 -15.05 8.94 14.47
N LYS A 244 -16.21 8.28 14.36
CA LYS A 244 -17.40 8.59 15.14
C LYS A 244 -17.26 8.08 16.59
N ALA A 245 -18.18 8.48 17.47
CA ALA A 245 -18.19 8.03 18.86
C ALA A 245 -18.43 6.50 18.92
N GLY A 246 -18.06 5.86 20.03
CA GLY A 246 -18.30 4.43 20.21
C GLY A 246 -17.37 3.52 19.39
N LEU A 247 -17.96 2.48 18.79
CA LEU A 247 -17.28 1.36 18.13
C LEU A 247 -16.59 1.77 16.82
N CYS A 248 -17.07 2.85 16.21
CA CYS A 248 -16.72 3.30 14.87
C CYS A 248 -15.37 4.01 14.77
N LYS A 249 -14.72 4.26 15.90
CA LYS A 249 -13.39 4.87 15.95
C LYS A 249 -12.31 3.97 15.34
N ASP A 250 -12.48 2.66 15.47
CA ASP A 250 -11.46 1.66 15.11
C ASP A 250 -11.77 0.94 13.78
N VAL A 251 -12.69 1.49 12.97
CA VAL A 251 -12.97 0.97 11.62
C VAL A 251 -11.74 1.15 10.73
N GLN A 252 -11.30 0.06 10.09
CA GLN A 252 -10.12 0.06 9.23
C GLN A 252 -10.52 0.00 7.76
N MET A 253 -9.80 0.77 6.93
CA MET A 253 -9.88 0.69 5.47
C MET A 253 -8.79 -0.26 5.01
N VAL A 254 -9.17 -1.35 4.35
CA VAL A 254 -8.22 -2.38 3.88
C VAL A 254 -8.42 -2.62 2.40
N CYS A 255 -7.31 -2.72 1.67
CA CYS A 255 -7.29 -3.19 0.31
C CYS A 255 -7.12 -4.72 0.27
N ALA A 256 -8.00 -5.40 -0.47
CA ALA A 256 -7.92 -6.85 -0.72
C ALA A 256 -8.58 -7.16 -2.09
N GLY A 257 -8.01 -6.64 -3.18
CA GLY A 257 -8.60 -6.65 -4.54
C GLY A 257 -9.73 -5.66 -4.77
N GLU A 258 -10.33 -5.15 -3.70
CA GLU A 258 -11.25 -4.01 -3.70
C GLU A 258 -11.20 -3.37 -2.31
N TRP A 259 -11.49 -2.07 -2.22
CA TRP A 259 -11.50 -1.37 -0.94
C TRP A 259 -12.66 -1.85 -0.05
N LYS A 260 -12.34 -2.28 1.18
CA LYS A 260 -13.32 -2.76 2.16
C LYS A 260 -13.15 -2.06 3.50
N CYS A 261 -14.28 -1.84 4.16
CA CYS A 261 -14.33 -1.43 5.56
C CYS A 261 -14.32 -2.69 6.43
N ILE A 262 -13.33 -2.83 7.30
CA ILE A 262 -13.33 -3.85 8.35
C ILE A 262 -13.84 -3.20 9.62
N TYR A 263 -15.01 -3.65 10.04
CA TYR A 263 -15.64 -3.20 11.27
C TYR A 263 -15.18 -4.05 12.46
N PRO A 264 -15.01 -3.44 13.65
CA PRO A 264 -14.67 -4.16 14.86
C PRO A 264 -15.82 -5.08 15.33
N VAL A 265 -15.47 -6.00 16.23
CA VAL A 265 -16.44 -6.90 16.86
C VAL A 265 -17.52 -6.12 17.61
N GLY A 266 -18.78 -6.45 17.39
CA GLY A 266 -19.92 -5.71 17.95
C GLY A 266 -20.58 -4.73 16.97
N TYR A 267 -20.07 -4.60 15.74
CA TYR A 267 -20.74 -3.86 14.68
C TYR A 267 -22.10 -4.47 14.34
N GLU A 268 -23.11 -3.63 14.22
CA GLU A 268 -24.47 -3.97 13.83
C GLU A 268 -24.80 -3.23 12.53
N VAL A 269 -25.63 -3.81 11.67
CA VAL A 269 -26.06 -3.12 10.42
C VAL A 269 -27.16 -2.09 10.72
N GLU A 270 -27.93 -2.35 11.76
CA GLU A 270 -28.91 -1.44 12.36
C GLU A 270 -28.72 -1.54 13.87
N GLU A 271 -28.84 -0.43 14.59
CA GLU A 271 -28.67 -0.42 16.03
C GLU A 271 -29.80 -1.19 16.75
N THR A 272 -29.44 -2.26 17.46
CA THR A 272 -30.38 -3.09 18.22
C THR A 272 -30.18 -3.00 19.73
N LEU A 273 -29.02 -2.51 20.19
CA LEU A 273 -28.66 -2.37 21.59
C LEU A 273 -28.80 -0.92 22.05
N CYS A 274 -29.34 -0.72 23.26
CA CYS A 274 -29.26 0.54 24.00
C CYS A 274 -28.09 0.45 24.97
N ASP A 275 -26.87 0.65 24.48
CA ASP A 275 -25.67 0.55 25.30
C ASP A 275 -24.77 1.78 25.28
N GLY A 276 -25.27 2.87 24.69
CA GLY A 276 -24.58 4.15 24.62
C GLY A 276 -23.41 4.13 23.64
N LEU A 277 -23.35 3.15 22.75
CA LEU A 277 -22.37 3.03 21.68
C LEU A 277 -23.08 3.03 20.34
N ASP A 278 -22.62 3.88 19.43
CA ASP A 278 -22.94 3.83 18.01
C ASP A 278 -22.32 2.54 17.42
N ASN A 279 -23.15 1.51 17.30
CA ASN A 279 -22.77 0.17 16.84
C ASN A 279 -23.00 0.01 15.33
N ASP A 280 -23.82 0.85 14.71
CA ASP A 280 -24.06 0.85 13.25
C ASP A 280 -23.29 1.92 12.45
N CYS A 281 -22.63 2.82 13.15
CA CYS A 281 -21.80 3.89 12.62
C CYS A 281 -22.55 4.93 11.79
N ASP A 282 -23.84 5.16 12.05
CA ASP A 282 -24.63 6.21 11.41
C ASP A 282 -24.35 7.60 12.02
N GLY A 283 -23.72 7.67 13.21
CA GLY A 283 -23.35 8.90 13.92
C GLY A 283 -24.36 9.37 14.96
N GLN A 284 -25.43 8.62 15.16
CA GLN A 284 -26.34 8.72 16.29
C GLN A 284 -25.95 7.63 17.30
N THR A 285 -26.63 7.61 18.45
CA THR A 285 -26.35 6.62 19.49
C THR A 285 -27.68 6.16 20.03
N ASP A 286 -27.91 4.86 19.99
CA ASP A 286 -29.13 4.16 20.37
C ASP A 286 -30.39 4.72 19.64
N GLU A 287 -30.33 5.03 18.34
CA GLU A 287 -31.39 5.76 17.58
C GLU A 287 -32.70 4.98 17.33
N GLY A 288 -32.75 3.71 17.73
CA GLY A 288 -33.99 2.94 17.89
C GLY A 288 -34.75 3.21 19.19
N TYR A 289 -34.15 3.94 20.13
CA TYR A 289 -34.65 4.15 21.47
C TYR A 289 -35.07 5.60 21.70
N GLU A 290 -36.23 5.78 22.34
CA GLU A 290 -36.76 7.11 22.69
C GLU A 290 -36.07 7.72 23.93
N LEU A 291 -34.73 7.80 23.88
CA LEU A 291 -33.90 8.40 24.93
C LEU A 291 -34.27 9.86 25.18
N SER A 292 -34.02 10.33 26.40
CA SER A 292 -34.31 11.71 26.83
C SER A 292 -35.79 12.11 26.82
N LYS A 293 -36.72 11.19 26.53
CA LYS A 293 -38.15 11.47 26.71
C LYS A 293 -38.49 11.58 28.19
N PRO A 294 -39.37 12.53 28.57
CA PRO A 294 -39.77 12.70 29.96
C PRO A 294 -40.55 11.48 30.46
N CYS A 295 -40.25 11.05 31.67
CA CYS A 295 -40.93 9.98 32.38
C CYS A 295 -41.17 10.41 33.83
N SER A 296 -42.06 9.70 34.53
CA SER A 296 -42.26 9.91 35.96
C SER A 296 -42.40 8.60 36.71
N ALA A 297 -41.89 8.55 37.94
CA ALA A 297 -42.04 7.43 38.85
C ALA A 297 -42.76 7.90 40.12
N GLY A 298 -43.70 7.10 40.63
CA GLY A 298 -44.56 7.45 41.77
C GLY A 298 -45.85 8.18 41.36
N THR A 299 -46.73 8.39 42.34
CA THR A 299 -48.05 9.03 42.19
C THR A 299 -48.17 10.19 43.18
N GLY A 300 -48.96 11.23 42.87
CA GLY A 300 -49.25 12.30 43.82
C GLY A 300 -48.01 13.12 44.23
N ALA A 301 -47.86 13.38 45.53
CA ALA A 301 -46.71 14.11 46.10
C ALA A 301 -45.39 13.35 45.94
N CYS A 302 -45.46 12.04 45.74
CA CYS A 302 -44.32 11.13 45.60
C CYS A 302 -43.80 11.03 44.17
N ARG A 303 -44.45 11.74 43.24
CA ARG A 303 -44.13 11.72 41.82
C ARG A 303 -42.81 12.44 41.58
N ALA A 304 -41.79 11.68 41.20
CA ALA A 304 -40.53 12.20 40.70
C ALA A 304 -40.53 12.25 39.17
N GLU A 305 -40.03 13.33 38.58
CA GLU A 305 -39.84 13.47 37.15
C GLU A 305 -38.40 13.09 36.74
N GLY A 306 -38.24 12.47 35.57
CA GLY A 306 -36.96 12.09 35.02
C GLY A 306 -37.01 11.93 33.51
N VAL A 307 -35.97 11.34 32.93
CA VAL A 307 -35.93 10.96 31.53
C VAL A 307 -35.69 9.46 31.36
N MET A 308 -36.10 8.95 30.20
CA MET A 308 -35.81 7.58 29.77
C MET A 308 -34.32 7.43 29.47
N VAL A 309 -33.70 6.41 30.06
CA VAL A 309 -32.31 6.01 29.88
C VAL A 309 -32.23 4.51 29.56
N CYS A 310 -31.11 4.04 29.02
CA CYS A 310 -30.91 2.63 28.76
C CYS A 310 -31.02 1.79 30.05
N GLY A 311 -31.77 0.71 29.96
CA GLY A 311 -31.90 -0.29 31.01
C GLY A 311 -30.61 -1.10 31.17
N PRO A 312 -30.46 -1.78 32.33
CA PRO A 312 -29.29 -2.62 32.60
C PRO A 312 -29.20 -3.85 31.67
N ASP A 313 -30.28 -4.19 30.99
CA ASP A 313 -30.35 -5.27 29.99
C ASP A 313 -29.93 -4.85 28.58
N LYS A 314 -29.64 -3.55 28.36
CA LYS A 314 -29.30 -2.96 27.06
C LYS A 314 -30.36 -3.13 25.96
N LEU A 315 -31.57 -3.56 26.32
CA LEU A 315 -32.66 -3.84 25.37
C LEU A 315 -33.96 -3.11 25.74
N SER A 316 -33.98 -2.43 26.88
CA SER A 316 -35.14 -1.70 27.39
C SER A 316 -34.78 -0.29 27.79
N LEU A 317 -35.80 0.56 27.92
CA LEU A 317 -35.67 1.87 28.54
C LEU A 317 -36.24 1.82 29.95
N VAL A 318 -35.51 2.41 30.89
CA VAL A 318 -35.96 2.60 32.27
C VAL A 318 -36.03 4.08 32.59
N CYS A 319 -36.99 4.46 33.44
CA CYS A 319 -37.06 5.83 33.92
C CYS A 319 -35.95 6.05 34.94
N GLN A 320 -35.12 7.07 34.76
CA GLN A 320 -34.08 7.40 35.74
C GLN A 320 -34.65 7.93 37.06
N ALA A 321 -35.92 8.38 37.06
CA ALA A 321 -36.58 8.85 38.27
C ALA A 321 -36.90 7.67 39.19
N THR A 322 -36.55 7.82 40.45
CA THR A 322 -37.02 6.95 41.53
C THR A 322 -38.11 7.71 42.26
N ALA A 323 -39.25 7.07 42.52
CA ALA A 323 -40.34 7.67 43.30
C ALA A 323 -39.80 8.17 44.65
N ASP A 324 -40.28 9.32 45.11
CA ASP A 324 -39.93 9.80 46.45
C ASP A 324 -40.43 8.76 47.47
N PRO A 325 -39.58 8.29 48.40
CA PRO A 325 -40.02 7.35 49.43
C PRO A 325 -41.07 7.90 50.39
N GLY A 326 -41.40 9.20 50.31
CA GLY A 326 -42.37 9.85 51.18
C GLY A 326 -41.76 10.31 52.50
N LEU A 327 -42.46 11.21 53.17
CA LEU A 327 -42.15 11.66 54.52
C LEU A 327 -43.21 11.14 55.50
N VAL A 328 -43.54 11.89 56.54
CA VAL A 328 -44.67 11.58 57.42
C VAL A 328 -45.91 12.28 56.87
N GLU A 329 -47.07 11.62 56.99
CA GLU A 329 -48.34 12.19 56.58
C GLU A 329 -48.67 13.50 57.30
N LEU A 330 -49.27 14.45 56.58
CA LEU A 330 -49.71 15.72 57.17
C LEU A 330 -51.22 15.70 57.40
N CYS A 331 -51.63 16.00 58.62
CA CYS A 331 -53.03 16.01 59.00
C CYS A 331 -53.86 17.05 58.22
N GLY A 332 -54.86 16.57 57.49
CA GLY A 332 -55.97 17.34 56.93
C GLY A 332 -55.65 18.07 55.63
N ASP A 333 -54.67 17.61 54.86
CA ASP A 333 -54.30 18.20 53.57
C ASP A 333 -54.78 17.40 52.35
N ASN A 334 -55.33 16.19 52.55
CA ASN A 334 -55.82 15.27 51.52
C ASN A 334 -54.76 14.89 50.47
N ILE A 335 -53.48 14.87 50.86
CA ILE A 335 -52.36 14.50 50.01
C ILE A 335 -51.58 13.39 50.69
N ASP A 336 -51.47 12.24 50.02
CA ASP A 336 -50.59 11.13 50.39
C ASP A 336 -49.12 11.58 50.37
N ASN A 337 -48.60 11.98 51.54
CA ASN A 337 -47.26 12.54 51.72
C ASN A 337 -46.24 11.47 52.12
N ASP A 338 -46.68 10.30 52.59
CA ASP A 338 -45.83 9.16 52.95
C ASP A 338 -45.84 8.01 51.92
N CYS A 339 -46.63 8.17 50.87
CA CYS A 339 -46.66 7.32 49.68
C CYS A 339 -47.19 5.90 49.94
N ASP A 340 -48.00 5.69 50.97
CA ASP A 340 -48.52 4.37 51.32
C ASP A 340 -49.83 4.01 50.58
N GLY A 341 -50.44 4.99 49.90
CA GLY A 341 -51.63 4.86 49.08
C GLY A 341 -52.94 5.26 49.75
N GLU A 342 -52.92 5.66 51.03
CA GLU A 342 -54.03 6.29 51.73
C GLU A 342 -53.79 7.82 51.84
N THR A 343 -54.78 8.58 52.30
CA THR A 343 -54.64 10.04 52.51
C THR A 343 -55.15 10.40 53.90
N ASP A 344 -54.44 11.27 54.62
CA ASP A 344 -54.74 11.74 55.97
C ASP A 344 -54.87 10.61 57.01
N GLU A 345 -54.15 9.49 56.83
CA GLU A 345 -54.14 8.34 57.74
C GLU A 345 -53.31 8.58 59.01
N GLY A 346 -53.47 7.70 60.00
CA GLY A 346 -52.78 7.84 61.30
C GLY A 346 -53.34 8.94 62.23
N TYR A 347 -54.23 9.81 61.76
CA TYR A 347 -54.86 10.88 62.56
C TYR A 347 -56.33 10.57 62.89
N ALA A 348 -56.67 10.55 64.18
CA ALA A 348 -58.04 10.31 64.67
C ALA A 348 -58.94 11.58 64.56
N ILE A 349 -58.95 12.24 63.41
CA ILE A 349 -59.69 13.49 63.19
C ILE A 349 -61.19 13.24 63.41
N GLY A 350 -61.83 14.07 64.23
CA GLY A 350 -63.26 13.96 64.53
C GLY A 350 -63.64 12.93 65.61
N GLU A 351 -62.67 12.20 66.17
CA GLU A 351 -62.88 11.40 67.38
C GLU A 351 -63.10 12.31 68.61
N THR A 352 -63.79 11.78 69.63
CA THR A 352 -64.03 12.52 70.87
C THR A 352 -62.79 12.55 71.75
N CYS A 353 -62.37 13.72 72.18
CA CYS A 353 -61.31 13.93 73.17
C CYS A 353 -61.89 14.56 74.44
N ALA A 354 -61.18 14.45 75.56
CA ALA A 354 -61.54 15.14 76.79
C ALA A 354 -60.27 15.70 77.45
N GLU A 355 -60.34 16.95 77.87
CA GLU A 355 -59.24 17.67 78.53
C GLU A 355 -59.70 18.12 79.92
N GLY A 356 -58.80 18.06 80.90
CA GLY A 356 -59.09 18.37 82.30
C GLY A 356 -59.43 17.13 83.16
N ILE A 357 -59.32 17.31 84.47
CA ILE A 357 -59.60 16.30 85.50
C ILE A 357 -60.83 16.78 86.30
N GLY A 358 -61.54 15.85 86.93
CA GLY A 358 -62.64 16.22 87.82
C GLY A 358 -63.78 16.99 87.15
N ALA A 359 -64.25 18.04 87.82
CA ALA A 359 -65.29 18.94 87.34
C ALA A 359 -64.84 19.84 86.18
N CYS A 360 -63.53 20.04 86.00
CA CYS A 360 -62.97 20.82 84.87
C CYS A 360 -62.88 20.02 83.57
N ARG A 361 -63.22 18.73 83.60
CA ARG A 361 -63.16 17.86 82.42
C ARG A 361 -64.21 18.28 81.40
N VAL A 362 -63.75 18.73 80.24
CA VAL A 362 -64.60 19.07 79.09
C VAL A 362 -64.32 18.15 77.93
N THR A 363 -65.37 17.77 77.20
CA THR A 363 -65.27 16.92 76.00
C THR A 363 -65.30 17.76 74.74
N GLY A 364 -64.37 17.49 73.81
CA GLY A 364 -64.27 18.12 72.50
C GLY A 364 -64.09 17.12 71.37
N LYS A 365 -63.66 17.63 70.21
CA LYS A 365 -63.31 16.84 69.02
C LYS A 365 -61.85 17.07 68.66
N LEU A 366 -61.18 16.04 68.16
CA LEU A 366 -59.82 16.14 67.65
C LEU A 366 -59.80 16.86 66.29
N PHE A 367 -58.91 17.83 66.14
CA PHE A 367 -58.64 18.54 64.90
C PHE A 367 -57.12 18.69 64.69
N CYS A 368 -56.69 18.94 63.46
CA CYS A 368 -55.27 19.04 63.14
C CYS A 368 -54.61 20.22 63.85
N SER A 369 -53.41 19.99 64.39
CA SER A 369 -52.56 21.04 64.95
C SER A 369 -52.15 22.06 63.88
N PRO A 370 -51.76 23.29 64.26
CA PRO A 370 -51.33 24.32 63.30
C PRO A 370 -50.14 23.92 62.41
N ASP A 371 -49.28 23.02 62.88
CA ASP A 371 -48.15 22.46 62.14
C ASP A 371 -48.50 21.18 61.37
N ARG A 372 -49.74 20.69 61.47
CA ARG A 372 -50.29 19.49 60.80
C ARG A 372 -49.59 18.16 61.12
N LEU A 373 -48.73 18.12 62.13
CA LEU A 373 -48.00 16.91 62.53
C LEU A 373 -48.68 16.15 63.68
N ALA A 374 -49.80 16.64 64.21
CA ALA A 374 -50.54 16.03 65.30
C ALA A 374 -52.03 16.40 65.29
N VAL A 375 -52.80 15.76 66.17
CA VAL A 375 -54.16 16.17 66.51
C VAL A 375 -54.20 16.83 67.88
N VAL A 376 -54.99 17.89 68.00
CA VAL A 376 -55.23 18.65 69.24
C VAL A 376 -56.73 18.67 69.55
N CYS A 377 -57.08 18.76 70.83
CA CYS A 377 -58.48 18.77 71.25
C CYS A 377 -59.11 20.16 71.09
N SER A 378 -60.34 20.24 70.57
CA SER A 378 -61.08 21.50 70.33
C SER A 378 -61.47 22.28 71.58
N VAL A 379 -61.16 21.76 72.76
CA VAL A 379 -61.51 22.35 74.05
C VAL A 379 -60.25 22.49 74.88
N GLN A 380 -60.18 23.57 75.65
CA GLN A 380 -59.20 23.72 76.74
C GLN A 380 -59.90 23.35 78.05
N PRO A 381 -59.18 22.80 79.05
CA PRO A 381 -59.76 22.51 80.36
C PRO A 381 -60.34 23.79 80.97
N LEU A 382 -61.41 23.65 81.77
CA LEU A 382 -61.93 24.78 82.53
C LEU A 382 -60.88 25.24 83.55
N GLU A 383 -60.85 26.54 83.84
CA GLU A 383 -59.99 27.10 84.88
C GLU A 383 -60.37 26.50 86.25
N ALA A 384 -59.35 26.10 87.01
CA ALA A 384 -59.49 25.57 88.37
C ALA A 384 -60.21 26.57 89.29
N GLY A 385 -61.23 26.08 90.02
CA GLY A 385 -61.96 26.83 91.04
C GLY A 385 -61.27 26.79 92.41
N GLU A 386 -62.00 27.22 93.45
CA GLU A 386 -61.68 26.88 94.85
C GLU A 386 -62.43 25.60 95.24
N GLU A 387 -61.82 24.72 96.03
CA GLU A 387 -62.43 23.46 96.47
C GLU A 387 -63.67 23.64 97.36
N VAL A 388 -64.72 22.87 97.04
CA VAL A 388 -65.96 22.81 97.80
C VAL A 388 -66.11 21.44 98.49
N CYS A 389 -65.55 21.35 99.69
CA CYS A 389 -65.57 20.11 100.45
C CYS A 389 -66.97 19.54 100.76
N SER A 390 -67.03 18.21 100.78
CA SER A 390 -68.20 17.34 101.02
C SER A 390 -69.20 17.28 99.86
N ASN A 391 -68.76 17.54 98.63
CA ASN A 391 -69.58 17.38 97.43
C ASN A 391 -69.14 16.21 96.54
N LEU A 392 -68.06 15.50 96.89
CA LEU A 392 -67.48 14.37 96.15
C LEU A 392 -67.08 14.72 94.70
N LEU A 393 -66.83 15.99 94.42
CA LEU A 393 -66.30 16.51 93.17
C LEU A 393 -64.90 17.07 93.41
N ASP A 394 -64.13 17.10 92.34
CA ASP A 394 -62.80 17.71 92.26
C ASP A 394 -63.03 19.05 91.54
N ASP A 395 -63.26 20.12 92.31
CA ASP A 395 -63.68 21.45 91.84
C ASP A 395 -62.50 22.37 91.51
N ASP A 396 -61.35 22.16 92.15
CA ASP A 396 -60.08 22.82 91.83
C ASP A 396 -59.20 22.02 90.84
N CYS A 397 -59.62 20.80 90.50
CA CYS A 397 -59.09 20.02 89.39
C CYS A 397 -57.62 19.62 89.56
N ASP A 398 -57.18 19.45 90.81
CA ASP A 398 -55.84 19.00 91.18
C ASP A 398 -55.67 17.47 91.15
N GLY A 399 -56.79 16.73 91.02
CA GLY A 399 -56.85 15.28 90.88
C GLY A 399 -57.14 14.53 92.18
N GLU A 400 -57.30 15.22 93.30
CA GLU A 400 -57.88 14.70 94.53
C GLU A 400 -59.38 15.07 94.62
N THR A 401 -60.09 14.59 95.63
CA THR A 401 -61.50 14.96 95.86
C THR A 401 -61.69 15.33 97.32
N ASP A 402 -62.32 16.47 97.59
CA ASP A 402 -62.65 16.96 98.93
C ASP A 402 -61.40 17.18 99.83
N GLU A 403 -60.29 17.65 99.27
CA GLU A 403 -59.07 17.96 100.01
C GLU A 403 -59.09 19.33 100.69
N GLN A 404 -58.16 19.52 101.64
CA GLN A 404 -58.01 20.78 102.35
C GLN A 404 -56.87 21.60 101.71
N PRO A 405 -57.04 22.92 101.55
CA PRO A 405 -58.01 23.78 102.22
C PRO A 405 -59.29 24.11 101.42
N CYS A 406 -60.46 23.86 102.02
CA CYS A 406 -61.77 24.24 101.47
C CYS A 406 -62.00 25.77 101.55
N GLY A 407 -62.58 26.38 100.51
CA GLY A 407 -63.05 27.78 100.55
C GLY A 407 -64.17 27.99 101.59
N GLU A 408 -64.10 29.04 102.42
CA GLU A 408 -65.06 29.25 103.53
C GLU A 408 -66.48 29.61 103.05
N ALA A 409 -67.47 28.81 103.46
CA ALA A 409 -68.88 29.14 103.35
C ALA A 409 -69.31 30.24 104.36
N VAL A 410 -69.68 31.39 103.80
CA VAL A 410 -70.20 32.66 104.35
C VAL A 410 -70.98 32.60 105.70
N HIS A 411 -70.64 33.52 106.62
CA HIS A 411 -71.60 34.05 107.61
C HIS A 411 -71.53 35.58 107.77
N LEU A 412 -72.72 36.21 107.68
CA LEU A 412 -72.98 37.66 107.76
C LEU A 412 -72.89 38.20 109.21
N LEU A 413 -72.29 39.39 109.41
CA LEU A 413 -72.79 40.59 110.14
C LEU A 413 -71.63 41.62 110.40
N PRO A 414 -71.94 42.91 110.67
CA PRO A 414 -71.18 44.06 110.16
C PRO A 414 -70.29 44.76 111.23
N GLN A 415 -69.22 45.42 110.80
CA GLN A 415 -68.87 46.80 111.22
C GLN A 415 -67.62 47.37 110.50
N THR A 416 -67.81 48.56 109.95
CA THR A 416 -66.94 49.75 109.90
C THR A 416 -65.46 49.63 110.31
N GLY A 417 -64.56 50.19 109.50
CA GLY A 417 -63.33 50.83 110.02
C GLY A 417 -62.08 50.79 109.13
N CYS A 418 -61.82 51.91 108.45
CA CYS A 418 -60.53 52.56 108.20
C CYS A 418 -59.25 51.78 107.79
N SER A 419 -58.78 52.11 106.57
CA SER A 419 -57.45 52.68 106.23
C SER A 419 -56.15 52.04 106.77
N ALA A 420 -55.27 51.60 105.86
CA ALA A 420 -53.96 52.21 105.52
C ALA A 420 -52.96 51.17 104.98
N GLY A 421 -52.11 51.58 104.02
CA GLY A 421 -50.71 51.12 103.98
C GLY A 421 -50.22 50.35 102.76
N MET A 422 -49.67 51.10 101.79
CA MET A 422 -48.58 50.77 100.85
C MET A 422 -47.42 49.94 101.47
N PRO A 423 -46.56 49.19 100.72
CA PRO A 423 -45.58 49.82 99.81
C PRO A 423 -45.14 49.06 98.53
N GLU A 424 -44.45 49.84 97.69
CA GLU A 424 -43.73 49.52 96.46
C GLU A 424 -42.58 48.48 96.59
N ARG A 425 -42.28 47.80 95.47
CA ARG A 425 -41.00 47.79 94.70
C ARG A 425 -41.02 46.60 93.71
N SER A 426 -40.91 46.73 92.39
CA SER A 426 -39.83 47.24 91.49
C SER A 426 -38.86 46.15 90.98
N GLY A 427 -38.79 46.01 89.64
CA GLY A 427 -37.76 45.33 88.82
C GLY A 427 -38.27 44.09 88.09
N LEU A 428 -38.07 43.79 86.79
CA LEU A 428 -37.12 44.18 85.72
C LEU A 428 -37.86 44.10 84.36
N THR A 429 -37.79 45.09 83.46
CA THR A 429 -36.84 45.26 82.32
C THR A 429 -36.96 44.22 81.18
N PHE A 430 -37.50 44.64 80.02
CA PHE A 430 -37.01 44.18 78.70
C PHE A 430 -37.27 45.26 77.63
N LEU A 431 -36.23 45.55 76.85
CA LEU A 431 -36.08 46.67 75.91
C LEU A 431 -36.28 46.13 74.49
N LEU A 432 -37.08 46.83 73.68
CA LEU A 432 -37.34 46.53 72.26
C LEU A 432 -37.10 47.83 71.48
N LEU A 433 -36.12 47.84 70.57
CA LEU A 433 -35.85 48.97 69.68
C LEU A 433 -35.66 48.53 68.22
N LEU A 434 -36.61 49.02 67.44
CA LEU A 434 -36.70 49.39 66.02
C LEU A 434 -35.40 49.56 65.18
N SER A 435 -35.39 48.87 64.03
CA SER A 435 -35.35 49.35 62.62
C SER A 435 -34.36 50.44 62.07
N ILE A 436 -33.62 50.03 61.01
CA ILE A 436 -33.21 50.71 59.73
C ILE A 436 -32.00 51.71 59.80
N PRO A 437 -31.26 52.03 58.69
CA PRO A 437 -30.26 51.29 57.87
C PRO A 437 -28.88 52.03 57.81
N VAL A 438 -27.93 51.58 56.95
CA VAL A 438 -27.17 52.40 55.95
C VAL A 438 -25.87 51.70 55.47
N LEU A 439 -25.65 51.90 54.16
CA LEU A 439 -24.57 51.62 53.22
C LEU A 439 -23.08 51.77 53.62
N LEU A 440 -22.27 51.02 52.84
CA LEU A 440 -20.93 51.30 52.28
C LEU A 440 -19.68 51.32 53.20
N LEU A 441 -18.73 50.42 52.91
CA LEU A 441 -17.43 50.82 52.35
C LEU A 441 -16.57 49.62 51.90
N ALA A 442 -15.93 49.82 50.75
CA ALA A 442 -14.96 48.94 50.12
C ALA A 442 -13.53 49.19 50.63
N ALA A 443 -12.63 48.30 50.20
CA ALA A 443 -11.15 48.36 50.21
C ALA A 443 -10.43 47.68 51.38
N GLY A 444 -9.58 46.71 51.05
CA GLY A 444 -8.67 46.06 52.01
C GLY A 444 -8.08 44.75 51.49
N MET A 445 -7.12 44.86 50.57
CA MET A 445 -6.45 43.79 49.85
C MET A 445 -5.36 43.10 50.71
N VAL A 446 -4.98 41.87 50.34
CA VAL A 446 -3.67 41.17 50.57
C VAL A 446 -3.57 40.11 51.71
N ARG A 447 -3.88 38.86 51.31
CA ARG A 447 -2.99 37.68 51.09
C ARG A 447 -2.37 36.86 52.26
N ARG A 448 -2.43 35.54 51.98
CA ARG A 448 -1.62 34.37 52.42
C ARG A 448 -2.07 33.69 53.73
N SER A 449 -2.19 32.37 53.82
CA SER A 449 -1.49 31.30 53.09
C SER A 449 -2.32 29.99 53.07
N ARG A 450 -2.32 29.31 51.91
CA ARG A 450 -2.68 27.89 51.78
C ARG A 450 -1.46 27.05 52.15
N ALA A 451 -1.69 26.00 52.93
CA ALA A 451 -0.75 24.91 53.10
C ALA A 451 -0.76 24.00 51.86
N ARG A 452 0.42 23.64 51.37
CA ARG A 452 0.69 22.36 50.69
C ARG A 452 2.08 21.90 51.10
N ARG A 453 2.12 20.68 51.65
CA ARG A 453 3.32 19.85 51.80
C ARG A 453 3.53 19.12 50.47
N THR A 454 4.78 19.06 50.01
CA THR A 454 5.61 17.84 49.88
C THR A 454 6.96 18.22 49.25
N CYS A 455 8.06 17.74 49.85
CA CYS A 455 9.38 17.56 49.21
C CYS A 455 9.28 16.40 48.20
N GLU A 456 10.08 16.27 47.15
CA GLU A 456 11.47 16.66 46.84
C GLU A 456 11.56 17.20 45.41
#